data_AF-A0AAU5GFD5-F1
#
_entry.id   AF-A0AAU5GFD5-F1
#
_cell.length_a   1.000
_cell.length_b   1.000
_cell.length_c   1.000
_cell.angle_alpha   90.00
_cell.angle_beta   90.00
_cell.angle_gamma   90.00
#
_symmetry.space_group_name_H-M   'P 1'
#
loop_
_entity.id
_entity.type
_entity.pdbx_description
1 polymer ?
#
loop_
_entity_poly.entity_id
_entity_poly.type
_entity_poly.pdbx_seq_one_letter_code
_entity_poly.pdbx_strand_id
1 'polypeptide(L)'
;MGYWGYYVVGRSERPLAELDALTGAEGMTLCATAADGWQVWAYPTGAPGGEATGDAGDTGDVGNMNTLARETDAPALFGYVMGSDCVVVEAAGPESGAWTTCLARRAMAAYLGDGEGLTVEDFFLEPRDAAERAVAWAAEAGRAVVEQSLVEVLSAEPGPPDLLAENILFRLLDRLGVVPL
;
A
#
# COMPACT_ATOMS: atom_id res chain seq x y z
N MET A 1 19.96 -5.90 -3.53
CA MET A 1 18.66 -6.07 -4.19
C MET A 1 17.62 -5.72 -3.14
N GLY A 2 16.79 -4.72 -3.41
CA GLY A 2 15.72 -4.31 -2.50
C GLY A 2 14.50 -5.23 -2.61
N TYR A 3 13.54 -5.04 -1.72
CA TYR A 3 12.29 -5.78 -1.65
C TYR A 3 11.37 -5.43 -2.83
N TRP A 4 10.73 -6.46 -3.37
CA TRP A 4 9.66 -6.35 -4.37
C TRP A 4 8.49 -7.20 -3.91
N GLY A 5 7.33 -6.58 -3.77
CA GLY A 5 6.14 -7.25 -3.27
C GLY A 5 5.14 -6.31 -2.65
N TYR A 6 4.07 -6.89 -2.13
CA TYR A 6 2.96 -6.16 -1.53
C TYR A 6 3.04 -6.18 -0.01
N TYR A 7 2.57 -5.09 0.60
CA TYR A 7 2.06 -5.07 1.96
C TYR A 7 0.55 -4.90 1.91
N VAL A 8 -0.18 -5.87 2.43
CA VAL A 8 -1.65 -5.88 2.47
C VAL A 8 -2.09 -5.53 3.88
N VAL A 9 -2.93 -4.51 3.98
CA VAL A 9 -3.48 -3.99 5.23
C VAL A 9 -4.99 -4.07 5.18
N GLY A 10 -5.57 -4.64 6.24
CA GLY A 10 -7.00 -4.79 6.38
C GLY A 10 -7.40 -5.10 7.81
N ARG A 11 -8.71 -5.04 8.06
CA ARG A 11 -9.30 -5.29 9.37
C ARG A 11 -10.13 -6.56 9.32
N SER A 12 -9.81 -7.55 10.14
CA SER A 12 -10.59 -8.79 10.23
C SER A 12 -10.32 -9.51 11.54
N GLU A 13 -11.33 -10.23 12.04
CA GLU A 13 -11.17 -11.15 13.17
C GLU A 13 -10.42 -12.43 12.77
N ARG A 14 -10.44 -12.79 11.48
CA ARG A 14 -9.71 -13.93 10.91
C ARG A 14 -8.43 -13.46 10.21
N PRO A 15 -7.40 -14.31 10.07
CA PRO A 15 -6.22 -13.98 9.28
C PRO A 15 -6.59 -13.50 7.87
N LEU A 16 -6.04 -12.36 7.42
CA LEU A 16 -6.36 -11.84 6.08
C LEU A 16 -6.02 -12.85 4.98
N ALA A 17 -4.90 -13.57 5.12
CA ALA A 17 -4.47 -14.60 4.16
C ALA A 17 -5.45 -15.78 3.99
N GLU A 18 -6.48 -15.90 4.84
CA GLU A 18 -7.53 -16.92 4.73
C GLU A 18 -8.82 -16.39 4.08
N LEU A 19 -8.84 -15.12 3.66
CA LEU A 19 -10.01 -14.48 3.04
C LEU A 19 -10.06 -14.74 1.53
N ASP A 20 -11.27 -14.81 0.99
CA ASP A 20 -11.50 -15.15 -0.42
C ASP A 20 -10.84 -14.11 -1.35
N ALA A 21 -10.82 -12.84 -0.92
CA ALA A 21 -10.18 -11.73 -1.60
C ALA A 21 -8.67 -11.90 -1.85
N LEU A 22 -7.99 -12.75 -1.07
CA LEU A 22 -6.53 -12.93 -1.10
C LEU A 22 -6.11 -14.37 -1.46
N THR A 23 -7.02 -15.18 -2.00
CA THR A 23 -6.77 -16.59 -2.34
C THR A 23 -5.66 -16.81 -3.36
N GLY A 24 -5.36 -15.82 -4.22
CA GLY A 24 -4.23 -15.85 -5.16
C GLY A 24 -2.85 -15.60 -4.52
N ALA A 25 -2.82 -15.09 -3.28
CA ALA A 25 -1.62 -14.65 -2.60
C ALA A 25 -1.03 -15.74 -1.68
N GLU A 26 -0.78 -16.94 -2.21
CA GLU A 26 -0.19 -18.02 -1.41
C GLU A 26 1.24 -17.66 -0.94
N GLY A 27 1.51 -17.81 0.36
CA GLY A 27 2.83 -17.51 0.95
C GLY A 27 2.94 -16.14 1.62
N MET A 28 1.82 -15.43 1.81
CA MET A 28 1.77 -14.23 2.65
C MET A 28 2.31 -14.50 4.07
N THR A 29 3.11 -13.57 4.57
CA THR A 29 3.67 -13.62 5.92
C THR A 29 3.13 -12.47 6.76
N LEU A 30 2.63 -12.77 7.95
CA LEU A 30 2.15 -11.76 8.89
C LEU A 30 3.32 -10.89 9.38
N CYS A 31 3.22 -9.57 9.17
CA CYS A 31 4.21 -8.59 9.60
C CYS A 31 3.84 -7.97 10.94
N ALA A 32 2.58 -7.56 11.10
CA ALA A 32 2.09 -6.87 12.29
C ALA A 32 0.60 -7.08 12.50
N THR A 33 0.18 -6.98 13.75
CA THR A 33 -1.22 -6.88 14.17
C THR A 33 -1.38 -5.66 15.07
N ALA A 34 -2.51 -4.98 14.98
CA ALA A 34 -2.84 -3.83 15.81
C ALA A 34 -4.24 -3.96 16.42
N ALA A 35 -4.62 -2.98 17.24
CA ALA A 35 -5.93 -2.95 17.89
C ALA A 35 -7.07 -3.06 16.86
N ASP A 36 -8.25 -3.45 17.33
CA ASP A 36 -9.48 -3.51 16.53
C ASP A 36 -9.44 -4.50 15.34
N GLY A 37 -8.47 -5.42 15.30
CA GLY A 37 -8.36 -6.46 14.28
C GLY A 37 -7.58 -6.06 13.02
N TRP A 38 -6.83 -4.95 13.08
CA TRP A 38 -5.95 -4.53 12.00
C TRP A 38 -4.75 -5.48 11.85
N GLN A 39 -4.44 -5.84 10.61
CA GLN A 39 -3.34 -6.74 10.27
C GLN A 39 -2.56 -6.20 9.08
N VAL A 40 -1.25 -6.44 9.07
CA VAL A 40 -0.35 -6.16 7.95
C VAL A 40 0.33 -7.46 7.54
N TRP A 41 0.24 -7.79 6.26
CA TRP A 41 0.83 -8.99 5.69
C TRP A 41 1.74 -8.61 4.54
N ALA A 42 2.93 -9.22 4.46
CA ALA A 42 3.83 -9.10 3.33
C ALA A 42 3.62 -10.25 2.34
N TYR A 43 3.60 -9.92 1.05
CA TYR A 43 3.58 -10.86 -0.05
C TYR A 43 4.75 -10.56 -1.01
N PRO A 44 5.92 -11.21 -0.82
CA PRO A 44 7.07 -11.00 -1.70
C PRO A 44 6.79 -11.60 -3.09
N THR A 45 6.94 -10.80 -4.16
CA THR A 45 6.74 -11.24 -5.55
C THR A 45 8.05 -11.41 -6.32
N GLY A 46 9.15 -10.85 -5.82
CA GLY A 46 10.43 -10.81 -6.52
C GLY A 46 10.48 -9.73 -7.60
N ALA A 47 11.70 -9.41 -8.07
CA ALA A 47 11.87 -8.38 -9.10
C ALA A 47 11.33 -8.85 -10.46
N PRO A 48 10.72 -7.97 -11.27
CA PRO A 48 10.26 -8.31 -12.61
C PRO A 48 11.43 -8.83 -13.47
N GLY A 49 11.23 -9.98 -14.11
CA GLY A 49 12.26 -10.65 -14.92
C GLY A 49 13.30 -11.47 -14.14
N GLY A 50 13.14 -11.65 -12.82
CA GLY A 50 13.86 -12.67 -12.06
C GLY A 50 13.46 -14.09 -12.50
N GLU A 51 14.28 -15.09 -12.18
CA GLU A 51 13.97 -16.51 -12.45
C GLU A 51 12.67 -16.89 -11.73
N ALA A 52 11.55 -16.78 -12.45
CA ALA A 52 10.25 -17.19 -12.00
C ALA A 52 10.27 -18.71 -11.88
N THR A 53 10.22 -19.23 -10.66
CA THR A 53 9.84 -20.62 -10.42
C THR A 53 8.33 -20.75 -10.64
N GLY A 54 7.90 -20.68 -11.91
CA GLY A 54 6.49 -20.71 -12.31
C GLY A 54 6.20 -19.71 -13.44
N ASP A 55 5.27 -20.08 -14.32
CA ASP A 55 4.86 -19.39 -15.54
C ASP A 55 4.94 -17.85 -15.47
N ALA A 56 5.89 -17.27 -16.21
CA ALA A 56 6.16 -15.84 -16.22
C ALA A 56 5.09 -15.10 -17.04
N GLY A 57 4.21 -14.38 -16.33
CA GLY A 57 3.21 -13.50 -16.94
C GLY A 57 2.43 -12.64 -15.95
N ASP A 58 2.34 -13.05 -14.69
CA ASP A 58 1.61 -12.32 -13.65
C ASP A 58 2.53 -12.17 -12.44
N THR A 59 2.89 -10.93 -12.09
CA THR A 59 3.31 -10.64 -10.71
C THR A 59 2.19 -11.14 -9.82
N GLY A 60 2.42 -12.19 -9.04
CA GLY A 60 1.37 -12.99 -8.38
C GLY A 60 0.17 -12.18 -7.93
N ASP A 61 -1.03 -12.62 -8.33
CA ASP A 61 -2.30 -11.94 -8.08
C ASP A 61 -2.56 -11.85 -6.57
N VAL A 62 -2.13 -10.73 -5.98
CA VAL A 62 -2.39 -10.40 -4.58
C VAL A 62 -3.89 -10.18 -4.31
N GLY A 63 -4.71 -10.11 -5.37
CA GLY A 63 -6.12 -9.80 -5.30
C GLY A 63 -6.42 -8.31 -5.41
N ASN A 64 -7.64 -7.92 -5.04
CA ASN A 64 -8.15 -6.56 -5.23
C ASN A 64 -8.55 -5.93 -3.88
N MET A 65 -8.00 -4.75 -3.58
CA MET A 65 -8.29 -3.99 -2.36
C MET A 65 -9.78 -3.66 -2.19
N ASN A 66 -10.54 -3.45 -3.27
CA ASN A 66 -12.00 -3.26 -3.19
C ASN A 66 -12.73 -4.54 -2.80
N THR A 67 -12.25 -5.70 -3.26
CA THR A 67 -12.84 -6.99 -2.87
C THR A 67 -12.55 -7.27 -1.41
N LEU A 68 -11.32 -7.04 -0.96
CA LEU A 68 -10.98 -7.16 0.46
C LEU A 68 -11.84 -6.22 1.31
N ALA A 69 -11.92 -4.94 0.93
CA ALA A 69 -12.68 -3.94 1.67
C ALA A 69 -14.18 -4.30 1.80
N ARG A 70 -14.77 -4.86 0.73
CA ARG A 70 -16.15 -5.37 0.74
C ARG A 70 -16.32 -6.64 1.57
N GLU A 71 -15.37 -7.57 1.52
CA GLU A 71 -15.43 -8.81 2.29
C GLU A 71 -15.28 -8.53 3.80
N THR A 72 -14.44 -7.57 4.18
CA THR A 72 -14.21 -7.19 5.57
C THR A 72 -15.17 -6.13 6.10
N ASP A 73 -16.01 -5.55 5.24
CA ASP A 73 -16.87 -4.39 5.54
C ASP A 73 -16.09 -3.26 6.25
N ALA A 74 -14.85 -3.05 5.80
CA ALA A 74 -13.91 -2.14 6.42
C ALA A 74 -12.88 -1.65 5.39
N PRO A 75 -12.27 -0.48 5.59
CA PRO A 75 -11.25 0.02 4.67
C PRO A 75 -10.03 -0.90 4.56
N ALA A 76 -9.50 -1.05 3.35
CA ALA A 76 -8.31 -1.83 3.01
C ALA A 76 -7.27 -0.99 2.26
N LEU A 77 -5.99 -1.34 2.40
CA LEU A 77 -4.86 -0.64 1.77
C LEU A 77 -3.79 -1.64 1.34
N PHE A 78 -3.37 -1.56 0.08
CA PHE A 78 -2.28 -2.32 -0.50
C PHE A 78 -1.12 -1.37 -0.81
N GLY A 79 0.09 -1.74 -0.41
CA GLY A 79 1.32 -1.02 -0.71
C GLY A 79 2.24 -1.89 -1.55
N TYR A 80 2.38 -1.61 -2.85
CA TYR A 80 3.29 -2.33 -3.73
C TYR A 80 4.66 -1.66 -3.76
N VAL A 81 5.67 -2.36 -3.26
CA VAL A 81 7.05 -1.86 -3.15
C VAL A 81 7.86 -2.28 -4.36
N MET A 82 8.59 -1.34 -4.94
CA MET A 82 9.50 -1.57 -6.06
C MET A 82 10.93 -1.29 -5.63
N GLY A 83 11.72 -2.35 -5.48
CA GLY A 83 13.15 -2.27 -5.18
C GLY A 83 13.50 -1.63 -3.83
N SER A 84 12.56 -1.55 -2.89
CA SER A 84 12.64 -0.72 -1.68
C SER A 84 12.84 0.79 -1.95
N ASP A 85 12.69 1.23 -3.20
CA ASP A 85 12.96 2.60 -3.61
C ASP A 85 11.69 3.47 -3.61
N CYS A 86 10.54 2.87 -3.95
CA CYS A 86 9.24 3.54 -3.95
C CYS A 86 8.10 2.57 -3.69
N VAL A 87 6.91 3.13 -3.40
CA VAL A 87 5.70 2.35 -3.12
C VAL A 87 4.52 2.92 -3.90
N VAL A 88 3.75 2.08 -4.60
CA VAL A 88 2.40 2.42 -5.04
C VAL A 88 1.43 2.11 -3.90
N VAL A 89 0.63 3.08 -3.50
CA VAL A 89 -0.40 2.91 -2.47
C VAL A 89 -1.76 2.91 -3.13
N GLU A 90 -2.48 1.82 -2.94
CA GLU A 90 -3.85 1.63 -3.39
C GLU A 90 -4.72 1.38 -2.18
N ALA A 91 -5.76 2.17 -2.00
CA ALA A 91 -6.66 2.02 -0.87
C ALA A 91 -8.10 2.11 -1.33
N ALA A 92 -8.97 1.38 -0.64
CA ALA A 92 -10.40 1.39 -0.86
C ALA A 92 -11.12 1.28 0.48
N GLY A 93 -12.21 2.02 0.63
CA GLY A 93 -13.22 1.78 1.66
C GLY A 93 -14.59 1.56 1.01
N PRO A 94 -15.48 0.76 1.64
CA PRO A 94 -16.87 0.63 1.21
C PRO A 94 -17.57 1.97 0.92
N GLU A 95 -17.32 2.99 1.73
CA GLU A 95 -17.95 4.33 1.61
C GLU A 95 -16.99 5.40 1.06
N SER A 96 -15.74 5.42 1.49
CA SER A 96 -14.73 6.42 1.08
C SER A 96 -14.23 6.23 -0.37
N GLY A 97 -14.53 5.08 -0.97
CA GLY A 97 -14.17 4.75 -2.34
C GLY A 97 -12.69 4.43 -2.52
N ALA A 98 -12.29 4.21 -3.76
CA ALA A 98 -10.92 3.87 -4.13
C ALA A 98 -10.08 5.11 -4.42
N TRP A 99 -8.81 5.06 -4.04
CA TRP A 99 -7.80 6.07 -4.37
C TRP A 99 -6.42 5.44 -4.50
N THR A 100 -5.59 6.07 -5.33
CA THR A 100 -4.26 5.57 -5.66
C THR A 100 -3.26 6.72 -5.65
N THR A 101 -2.12 6.51 -5.01
CA THR A 101 -1.00 7.45 -5.00
C THR A 101 0.33 6.69 -4.94
N CYS A 102 1.45 7.40 -4.81
CA CYS A 102 2.74 6.78 -4.58
C CYS A 102 3.55 7.51 -3.50
N LEU A 103 4.43 6.74 -2.86
CA LEU A 103 5.46 7.22 -1.93
C LEU A 103 6.82 7.20 -2.64
N ALA A 104 7.71 8.10 -2.26
CA ALA A 104 8.99 8.32 -2.96
C ALA A 104 8.77 8.67 -4.45
N ARG A 105 8.02 9.75 -4.71
CA ARG A 105 7.60 10.18 -6.05
C ARG A 105 8.77 10.31 -7.02
N ARG A 106 9.92 10.80 -6.55
CA ARG A 106 11.12 10.93 -7.40
C ARG A 106 11.64 9.59 -7.89
N ALA A 107 11.67 8.59 -7.01
CA ALA A 107 12.05 7.24 -7.40
C ALA A 107 10.98 6.62 -8.33
N MET A 108 9.69 6.82 -8.03
CA MET A 108 8.58 6.39 -8.89
C MET A 108 8.72 6.90 -10.33
N ALA A 109 9.04 8.19 -10.50
CA ALA A 109 9.26 8.77 -11.82
C ALA A 109 10.36 8.04 -12.63
N ALA A 110 11.42 7.60 -11.95
CA ALA A 110 12.49 6.83 -12.60
C ALA A 110 12.04 5.42 -13.03
N TYR A 111 11.11 4.79 -12.30
CA TYR A 111 10.54 3.49 -12.66
C TYR A 111 9.53 3.56 -13.82
N LEU A 112 8.77 4.66 -13.93
CA LEU A 112 7.89 4.89 -15.08
C LEU A 112 8.68 5.16 -16.38
N GLY A 113 9.90 5.68 -16.26
CA GLY A 113 10.77 6.02 -17.40
C GLY A 113 10.24 7.20 -18.23
N ASP A 114 10.91 7.51 -19.34
CA ASP A 114 10.46 8.51 -20.33
C ASP A 114 9.42 7.96 -21.33
N GLY A 115 8.78 6.83 -21.00
CA GLY A 115 7.84 6.13 -21.86
C GLY A 115 6.54 6.92 -22.01
N GLU A 116 6.27 7.39 -23.23
CA GLU A 116 5.00 8.02 -23.66
C GLU A 116 4.72 9.44 -23.14
N GLY A 117 5.67 10.08 -22.44
CA GLY A 117 5.48 11.44 -21.91
C GLY A 117 4.45 11.52 -20.78
N LEU A 118 4.05 10.38 -20.23
CA LEU A 118 3.23 10.27 -19.04
C LEU A 118 4.10 10.50 -17.81
N THR A 119 3.56 11.25 -16.88
CA THR A 119 4.20 11.66 -15.63
C THR A 119 3.56 10.94 -14.46
N VAL A 120 4.17 11.00 -13.29
CA VAL A 120 3.63 10.40 -12.05
C VAL A 120 2.24 10.96 -11.76
N GLU A 121 2.01 12.22 -12.11
CA GLU A 121 0.77 12.98 -11.95
C GLU A 121 -0.37 12.43 -12.82
N ASP A 122 -0.08 11.73 -13.91
CA ASP A 122 -1.10 11.10 -14.77
C ASP A 122 -1.65 9.80 -14.16
N PHE A 123 -0.89 9.16 -13.26
CA PHE A 123 -1.24 7.88 -12.64
C PHE A 123 -1.66 8.01 -11.17
N PHE A 124 -1.11 8.99 -10.46
CA PHE A 124 -1.16 9.06 -9.00
C PHE A 124 -1.68 10.41 -8.53
N LEU A 125 -2.59 10.37 -7.57
CA LEU A 125 -3.03 11.58 -6.87
C LEU A 125 -1.83 12.33 -6.27
N GLU A 126 -1.85 13.65 -6.38
CA GLU A 126 -0.87 14.51 -5.71
C GLU A 126 -0.98 14.32 -4.19
N PRO A 127 0.13 14.53 -3.42
CA PRO A 127 0.14 14.26 -1.98
C PRO A 127 -1.00 14.92 -1.20
N ARG A 128 -1.45 16.12 -1.62
CA ARG A 128 -2.55 16.83 -0.98
C ARG A 128 -3.91 16.16 -1.25
N ASP A 129 -4.20 15.83 -2.49
CA ASP A 129 -5.44 15.17 -2.87
C ASP A 129 -5.51 13.76 -2.28
N ALA A 130 -4.38 13.05 -2.27
CA ALA A 130 -4.24 11.76 -1.60
C ALA A 130 -4.47 11.87 -0.09
N ALA A 131 -3.97 12.93 0.56
CA ALA A 131 -4.21 13.16 1.99
C ALA A 131 -5.71 13.37 2.30
N GLU A 132 -6.43 14.11 1.46
CA GLU A 132 -7.88 14.29 1.63
C GLU A 132 -8.62 12.94 1.56
N ARG A 133 -8.26 12.08 0.58
CA ARG A 133 -8.83 10.73 0.47
C ARG A 133 -8.45 9.84 1.65
N ALA A 134 -7.21 9.94 2.11
CA ALA A 134 -6.71 9.20 3.27
C ALA A 134 -7.42 9.61 4.57
N VAL A 135 -7.78 10.89 4.74
CA VAL A 135 -8.60 11.35 5.87
C VAL A 135 -9.98 10.72 5.84
N ALA A 136 -10.65 10.71 4.69
CA ALA A 136 -11.97 10.07 4.54
C ALA A 136 -11.91 8.56 4.81
N TRP A 137 -10.88 7.89 4.27
CA TRP A 137 -10.62 6.47 4.50
C TRP A 137 -10.36 6.16 5.99
N ALA A 138 -9.57 7.00 6.67
CA ALA A 138 -9.31 6.84 8.10
C ALA A 138 -10.56 7.10 8.95
N ALA A 139 -11.38 8.10 8.58
CA ALA A 139 -12.63 8.39 9.26
C ALA A 139 -13.61 7.21 9.17
N GLU A 140 -13.71 6.55 8.01
CA GLU A 140 -14.49 5.32 7.84
C GLU A 140 -13.95 4.17 8.69
N ALA A 141 -12.62 4.08 8.86
CA ALA A 141 -11.99 3.16 9.80
C ALA A 141 -12.21 3.52 11.30
N GLY A 142 -12.97 4.58 11.60
CA GLY A 142 -13.20 5.07 12.96
C GLY A 142 -12.00 5.80 13.56
N ARG A 143 -11.08 6.30 12.72
CA ARG A 143 -9.88 7.03 13.12
C ARG A 143 -10.00 8.51 12.78
N ALA A 144 -9.61 9.37 13.72
CA ALA A 144 -9.45 10.80 13.49
C ALA A 144 -7.97 11.10 13.28
N VAL A 145 -7.62 11.60 12.11
CA VAL A 145 -6.23 11.83 11.69
C VAL A 145 -6.02 13.28 11.26
N VAL A 146 -4.78 13.75 11.31
CA VAL A 146 -4.42 15.12 10.93
C VAL A 146 -3.96 15.13 9.48
N GLU A 147 -4.73 15.78 8.60
CA GLU A 147 -4.45 15.88 7.15
C GLU A 147 -3.00 16.34 6.88
N GLN A 148 -2.54 17.39 7.58
CA GLN A 148 -1.19 17.92 7.39
C GLN A 148 -0.10 16.87 7.66
N SER A 149 -0.30 15.99 8.65
CA SER A 149 0.63 14.89 8.92
C SER A 149 0.63 13.83 7.81
N LEU A 150 -0.51 13.60 7.16
CA LEU A 150 -0.59 12.71 6.00
C LEU A 150 0.10 13.34 4.78
N VAL A 151 -0.10 14.63 4.52
CA VAL A 151 0.59 15.37 3.45
C VAL A 151 2.11 15.29 3.63
N GLU A 152 2.60 15.47 4.85
CA GLU A 152 4.04 15.36 5.17
C GLU A 152 4.60 13.99 4.83
N VAL A 153 3.90 12.90 5.18
CA VAL A 153 4.34 11.53 4.88
C VAL A 153 4.21 11.21 3.39
N LEU A 154 3.12 11.62 2.74
CA LEU A 154 2.88 11.40 1.32
C LEU A 154 3.87 12.17 0.43
N SER A 155 4.43 13.26 0.94
CA SER A 155 5.47 14.06 0.26
C SER A 155 6.90 13.61 0.60
N ALA A 156 7.06 12.61 1.48
CA ALA A 156 8.37 12.17 1.92
C ALA A 156 9.11 11.39 0.82
N GLU A 157 10.44 11.52 0.87
CA GLU A 157 11.37 10.80 0.01
C GLU A 157 12.33 9.98 0.89
N PRO A 158 12.79 8.80 0.41
CA PRO A 158 13.80 8.03 1.11
C PRO A 158 15.08 8.86 1.30
N GLY A 159 15.52 8.94 2.54
CA GLY A 159 16.67 9.71 3.03
C GLY A 159 16.70 9.61 4.56
N PRO A 160 17.82 9.93 5.23
CA PRO A 160 17.89 9.77 6.68
C PRO A 160 16.74 10.53 7.38
N PRO A 161 15.89 9.88 8.21
CA PRO A 161 16.03 8.52 8.77
C PRO A 161 15.35 7.36 8.01
N ASP A 162 14.56 7.61 6.95
CA ASP A 162 13.95 6.57 6.09
C ASP A 162 14.86 6.15 4.96
N LEU A 163 15.73 5.18 5.20
CA LEU A 163 16.57 4.67 4.12
C LEU A 163 15.79 3.83 3.08
N LEU A 164 14.57 3.38 3.42
CA LEU A 164 13.76 2.46 2.63
C LEU A 164 12.33 3.00 2.49
N ALA A 165 11.72 2.82 1.32
CA ALA A 165 10.37 3.30 1.04
C ALA A 165 9.29 2.62 1.91
N GLU A 166 9.54 1.39 2.35
CA GLU A 166 8.71 0.63 3.29
C GLU A 166 8.57 1.39 4.61
N ASN A 167 9.63 2.05 5.08
CA ASN A 167 9.54 2.82 6.33
C ASN A 167 8.58 4.01 6.20
N ILE A 168 8.52 4.63 5.01
CA ILE A 168 7.54 5.67 4.71
C ILE A 168 6.13 5.08 4.68
N LEU A 169 5.95 3.88 4.11
CA LEU A 169 4.67 3.17 4.13
C LEU A 169 4.22 2.88 5.57
N PHE A 170 5.07 2.32 6.43
CA PHE A 170 4.69 2.05 7.82
C PHE A 170 4.40 3.34 8.60
N ARG A 171 5.08 4.45 8.30
CA ARG A 171 4.72 5.77 8.84
C ARG A 171 3.36 6.24 8.35
N LEU A 172 3.01 5.97 7.10
CA LEU A 172 1.67 6.27 6.60
C LEU A 172 0.62 5.48 7.41
N LEU A 173 0.85 4.18 7.66
CA LEU A 173 -0.06 3.35 8.46
C LEU A 173 -0.19 3.84 9.90
N ASP A 174 0.91 4.32 10.49
CA ASP A 174 0.92 4.96 11.81
C ASP A 174 0.10 6.26 11.81
N ARG A 175 0.29 7.13 10.81
CA ARG A 175 -0.48 8.39 10.68
C ARG A 175 -1.94 8.19 10.31
N LEU A 176 -2.28 7.07 9.68
CA LEU A 176 -3.66 6.61 9.48
C LEU A 176 -4.29 6.06 10.76
N GLY A 177 -3.49 5.80 11.80
CA GLY A 177 -3.94 5.29 13.10
C GLY A 177 -4.36 3.83 13.07
N VAL A 178 -3.99 3.08 12.03
CA VAL A 178 -4.40 1.67 11.87
C VAL A 178 -3.34 0.71 12.39
N VAL A 179 -2.06 1.06 12.28
CA VAL A 179 -0.95 0.23 12.75
C VAL A 179 0.11 1.15 13.38
N PRO A 180 0.24 1.17 14.73
CA PRO A 180 1.23 2.02 15.39
C PRO A 180 2.65 1.51 15.13
N LEU A 181 3.58 2.44 14.92
CA LEU A 181 5.02 2.19 14.81
C LEU A 181 5.72 2.09 16.18
#